data_AF-A0A1V1TMU5-F1
#
_entry.id   AF-A0A1V1TMU5-F1
#
_cell.length_a   1.000
_cell.length_b   1.000
_cell.length_c   1.000
_cell.angle_alpha   90.00
_cell.angle_beta   90.00
_cell.angle_gamma   90.00
#
_symmetry.space_group_name_H-M   'P 1'
#
loop_
_entity.id
_entity.type
_entity.pdbx_description
1 polymer ?
#
loop_
_entity_poly.entity_id
_entity_poly.type
_entity_poly.pdbx_seq_one_letter_code
_entity_poly.pdbx_strand_id
1 'polypeptide(L)'
;MTAKIDPDALESSPLLQTRKSLSRAISKEDILLLAGATAVLLQLTEPGVGAGVKEHSNFAHRVMDRLRTTMAFMYAVTFGTAEEKKTVVDMIARVHARVSGALGEGALDPAPQLWVAATLYATGISAYERFCGAIADEAEHDGIYFGYSILACSLQAPADMWPPSRRVFWAYFDRQVAALEVTQHACGVGAEILRLRCAPEDVQEGMILSLSVFALALVV
;
A
#
# COMPACT_ATOMS: atom_id res chain seq x y z
N MET A 1 4.80 28.33 -42.44
CA MET A 1 5.75 27.22 -42.68
C MET A 1 5.88 26.48 -41.36
N THR A 2 5.03 25.49 -41.11
CA THR A 2 5.08 24.66 -39.89
C THR A 2 6.27 23.71 -40.03
N ALA A 3 7.30 23.90 -39.20
CA ALA A 3 8.42 22.98 -39.14
C ALA A 3 7.88 21.59 -38.78
N LYS A 4 8.01 20.63 -39.70
CA LYS A 4 7.72 19.22 -39.42
C LYS A 4 8.71 18.78 -38.35
N ILE A 5 8.18 18.45 -37.18
CA ILE A 5 9.00 17.90 -36.11
C ILE A 5 9.36 16.48 -36.50
N ASP A 6 10.66 16.20 -36.56
CA ASP A 6 11.21 14.88 -36.84
C ASP A 6 11.00 13.96 -35.61
N PRO A 7 10.20 12.90 -35.71
CA PRO A 7 9.91 11.99 -34.61
C PRO A 7 11.16 11.30 -34.04
N ASP A 8 12.14 11.00 -34.89
CA ASP A 8 13.34 10.26 -34.48
C ASP A 8 14.28 11.19 -33.69
N ALA A 9 14.36 12.46 -34.09
CA ALA A 9 15.10 13.50 -33.36
C ALA A 9 14.45 13.83 -32.00
N LEU A 10 13.12 13.73 -31.89
CA LEU A 10 12.39 13.81 -30.62
C LEU A 10 12.69 12.61 -29.71
N GLU A 11 12.72 11.40 -30.25
CA GLU A 11 12.94 10.16 -29.48
C GLU A 11 14.34 10.09 -28.85
N SER A 12 15.37 10.54 -29.57
CA SER A 12 16.75 10.61 -29.07
C SER A 12 17.04 11.85 -28.21
N SER A 13 16.10 12.79 -28.09
CA SER A 13 16.31 14.02 -27.35
C SER A 13 16.49 13.77 -25.85
N PRO A 14 17.54 14.32 -25.22
CA PRO A 14 17.74 14.24 -23.77
C PRO A 14 16.53 14.75 -22.97
N LEU A 15 15.81 15.76 -23.48
CA LEU A 15 14.60 16.27 -22.85
C LEU A 15 13.46 15.24 -22.87
N LEU A 16 13.33 14.48 -23.95
CA LEU A 16 12.29 13.45 -24.07
C LEU A 16 12.64 12.21 -23.24
N GLN A 17 13.92 11.87 -23.13
CA GLN A 17 14.40 10.82 -22.23
C GLN A 17 14.16 11.17 -20.75
N THR A 18 14.50 12.41 -20.34
CA THR A 18 14.19 12.93 -18.99
C THR A 18 12.68 12.97 -18.74
N ARG A 19 11.87 13.34 -19.73
CA ARG A 19 10.41 13.27 -19.61
C ARG A 19 9.93 11.83 -19.48
N LYS A 20 10.43 10.88 -20.29
CA LYS A 20 10.09 9.46 -20.22
C LYS A 20 10.49 8.87 -18.85
N SER A 21 11.65 9.23 -18.28
CA SER A 21 12.06 8.80 -16.95
C SER A 21 11.19 9.40 -15.84
N LEU A 22 10.84 10.69 -15.95
CA LEU A 22 9.93 11.35 -15.01
C LEU A 22 8.53 10.75 -15.07
N SER A 23 7.96 10.58 -16.28
CA SER A 23 6.67 9.92 -16.46
C SER A 23 6.68 8.50 -15.91
N ARG A 24 7.76 7.72 -16.09
CA ARG A 24 7.90 6.39 -15.50
C ARG A 24 7.98 6.43 -13.97
N ALA A 25 8.69 7.39 -13.39
CA ALA A 25 8.76 7.56 -11.94
C ALA A 25 7.39 7.93 -11.36
N ILE A 26 6.69 8.88 -11.98
CA ILE A 26 5.32 9.28 -11.62
C ILE A 26 4.38 8.06 -11.71
N SER A 27 4.42 7.31 -12.82
CA SER A 27 3.59 6.10 -12.94
C SER A 27 3.89 5.05 -11.86
N LYS A 28 5.15 4.92 -11.42
CA LYS A 28 5.50 4.02 -10.31
C LYS A 28 4.97 4.53 -8.96
N GLU A 29 4.97 5.83 -8.72
CA GLU A 29 4.35 6.43 -7.54
C GLU A 29 2.82 6.23 -7.54
N ASP A 30 2.17 6.42 -8.70
CA ASP A 30 0.73 6.18 -8.86
C ASP A 30 0.37 4.70 -8.60
N ILE A 31 1.20 3.77 -9.07
CA ILE A 31 1.06 2.33 -8.79
C ILE A 31 1.11 2.06 -7.28
N LEU A 32 2.04 2.69 -6.56
CA LEU A 32 2.15 2.54 -5.10
C LEU A 32 0.93 3.11 -4.38
N LEU A 33 0.38 4.24 -4.84
CA LEU A 33 -0.84 4.82 -4.28
C LEU A 33 -2.05 3.89 -4.48
N LEU A 34 -2.19 3.30 -5.66
CA LEU A 34 -3.24 2.33 -5.97
C LEU A 34 -3.11 1.04 -5.15
N ALA A 35 -1.89 0.52 -5.03
CA ALA A 35 -1.58 -0.64 -4.19
C ALA A 35 -1.89 -0.36 -2.71
N GLY A 36 -1.55 0.83 -2.22
CA GLY A 36 -1.83 1.28 -0.87
C GLY A 36 -3.32 1.42 -0.59
N ALA A 37 -4.10 1.99 -1.53
CA ALA A 37 -5.55 2.07 -1.41
C ALA A 37 -6.18 0.67 -1.32
N THR A 38 -5.73 -0.28 -2.14
CA THR A 38 -6.18 -1.68 -2.08
C THR A 38 -5.83 -2.32 -0.74
N ALA A 39 -4.60 -2.12 -0.24
CA ALA A 39 -4.16 -2.66 1.04
C ALA A 39 -5.03 -2.16 2.19
N VAL A 40 -5.37 -0.87 2.22
CA VAL A 40 -6.26 -0.30 3.25
C VAL A 40 -7.63 -0.99 3.25
N LEU A 41 -8.21 -1.28 2.08
CA LEU A 41 -9.49 -1.98 2.01
C LEU A 41 -9.42 -3.40 2.61
N LEU A 42 -8.36 -4.15 2.31
CA LEU A 42 -8.10 -5.46 2.91
C LEU A 42 -7.80 -5.37 4.41
N GLN A 43 -7.18 -4.29 4.88
CA GLN A 43 -6.92 -4.09 6.31
C GLN A 43 -8.20 -3.86 7.09
N LEU A 44 -9.17 -3.14 6.51
CA LEU A 44 -10.45 -2.84 7.16
C LEU A 44 -11.39 -4.04 7.32
N THR A 45 -11.11 -5.15 6.61
CA THR A 45 -11.83 -6.41 6.79
C THR A 45 -11.32 -7.22 7.97
N GLU A 46 -10.18 -6.84 8.58
CA GLU A 46 -9.74 -7.38 9.86
C GLU A 46 -10.53 -6.67 10.99
N PRO A 47 -11.28 -7.40 11.84
CA PRO A 47 -12.16 -6.80 12.84
C PRO A 47 -11.48 -5.81 13.79
N GLY A 48 -10.26 -6.10 14.27
CA GLY A 48 -9.51 -5.24 15.18
C GLY A 48 -9.12 -3.91 14.53
N VAL A 49 -8.55 -3.96 13.33
CA VAL A 49 -8.20 -2.78 12.52
C VAL A 49 -9.44 -1.99 12.15
N GLY A 50 -10.49 -2.65 11.68
CA GLY A 50 -11.76 -2.01 11.31
C GLY A 50 -12.40 -1.27 12.48
N ALA A 51 -12.43 -1.88 13.67
CA ALA A 51 -12.93 -1.25 14.89
C ALA A 51 -12.06 -0.05 15.30
N GLY A 52 -10.73 -0.22 15.32
CA GLY A 52 -9.80 0.86 15.67
C GLY A 52 -9.92 2.07 14.74
N VAL A 53 -10.08 1.86 13.43
CA VAL A 53 -10.33 2.93 12.46
C VAL A 53 -11.69 3.60 12.72
N LYS A 54 -12.75 2.81 12.94
CA LYS A 54 -14.09 3.35 13.19
C LYS A 54 -14.16 4.23 14.43
N GLU A 55 -13.48 3.83 15.50
CA GLU A 55 -13.55 4.48 16.81
C GLU A 55 -12.61 5.68 16.94
N HIS A 56 -11.43 5.60 16.32
CA HIS A 56 -10.35 6.57 16.55
C HIS A 56 -9.98 7.37 15.30
N SER A 57 -10.60 7.12 14.14
CA SER A 57 -10.32 7.83 12.90
C SER A 57 -11.51 8.62 12.39
N ASN A 58 -11.32 9.93 12.23
CA ASN A 58 -12.16 10.71 11.32
C ASN A 58 -11.59 10.62 9.90
N PHE A 59 -11.59 9.40 9.34
CA PHE A 59 -10.94 9.06 8.08
C PHE A 59 -11.37 10.01 6.96
N ALA A 60 -12.68 10.21 6.80
CA ALA A 60 -13.31 11.08 5.80
C ALA A 60 -12.75 12.50 5.73
N HIS A 61 -12.41 13.10 6.87
CA HIS A 61 -11.98 14.50 6.96
C HIS A 61 -10.45 14.64 6.94
N ARG A 62 -9.73 13.51 7.03
CA ARG A 62 -8.27 13.49 7.21
C ARG A 62 -7.55 12.57 6.22
N VAL A 63 -8.19 12.16 5.12
CA VAL A 63 -7.61 11.26 4.11
C VAL A 63 -6.21 11.74 3.66
N MET A 64 -6.05 13.03 3.39
CA MET A 64 -4.77 13.60 2.97
C MET A 64 -3.72 13.61 4.08
N ASP A 65 -4.10 13.88 5.33
CA ASP A 65 -3.18 13.78 6.46
C ASP A 65 -2.72 12.34 6.66
N ARG A 66 -3.66 11.38 6.60
CA ARG A 66 -3.36 9.95 6.76
C ARG A 66 -2.47 9.45 5.62
N LEU A 67 -2.72 9.88 4.38
CA LEU A 67 -1.85 9.57 3.25
C LEU A 67 -0.45 10.12 3.48
N ARG A 68 -0.31 11.39 3.87
CA ARG A 68 1.01 11.99 4.19
C ARG A 68 1.74 11.24 5.29
N THR A 69 1.06 10.87 6.38
CA THR A 69 1.66 10.09 7.47
C THR A 69 2.11 8.70 6.99
N THR A 70 1.30 8.04 6.17
CA THR A 70 1.63 6.71 5.61
C THR A 70 2.82 6.80 4.66
N MET A 71 2.86 7.79 3.76
CA MET A 71 3.99 8.01 2.85
C MET A 71 5.27 8.37 3.61
N ALA A 72 5.17 9.23 4.63
CA ALA A 72 6.31 9.55 5.48
C ALA A 72 6.87 8.31 6.19
N PHE A 73 5.99 7.41 6.67
CA PHE A 73 6.40 6.13 7.24
C PHE A 73 7.07 5.23 6.21
N MET A 74 6.44 5.00 5.06
CA MET A 74 6.98 4.14 4.01
C MET A 74 8.35 4.63 3.53
N TYR A 75 8.50 5.94 3.31
CA TYR A 75 9.78 6.52 2.89
C TYR A 75 10.84 6.43 3.99
N ALA A 76 10.50 6.72 5.24
CA ALA A 76 11.46 6.63 6.35
C ALA A 76 11.92 5.18 6.60
N VAL A 77 11.02 4.20 6.50
CA VAL A 77 11.36 2.78 6.70
C VAL A 77 12.18 2.22 5.53
N THR A 78 11.91 2.67 4.30
CA THR A 78 12.52 2.12 3.08
C THR A 78 13.82 2.81 2.71
N PHE A 79 13.89 4.15 2.83
CA PHE A 79 15.00 4.96 2.34
C PHE A 79 15.64 5.86 3.42
N GLY A 80 14.99 5.98 4.58
CA GLY A 80 15.46 6.83 5.65
C GLY A 80 16.70 6.27 6.36
N THR A 81 17.39 7.16 7.06
CA THR A 81 18.42 6.81 8.03
C THR A 81 17.83 6.01 9.20
N ALA A 82 18.67 5.32 9.96
CA ALA A 82 18.24 4.61 11.16
C ALA A 82 17.54 5.54 12.18
N GLU A 83 17.96 6.80 12.29
CA GLU A 83 17.37 7.80 13.18
C GLU A 83 15.99 8.27 12.69
N GLU A 84 15.83 8.55 11.40
CA GLU A 84 14.54 8.92 10.79
C GLU A 84 13.53 7.78 10.91
N LYS A 85 13.96 6.55 10.59
CA LYS A 85 13.15 5.34 10.77
C LYS A 85 12.69 5.21 12.22
N LYS A 86 13.62 5.30 13.18
CA LYS A 86 13.29 5.20 14.61
C LYS A 86 12.29 6.28 15.03
N THR A 87 12.49 7.52 14.61
CA THR A 87 11.63 8.65 14.96
C THR A 87 10.18 8.42 14.51
N VAL A 88 10.00 8.01 13.26
CA VAL A 88 8.67 7.77 12.68
C VAL A 88 8.01 6.53 13.29
N VAL A 89 8.76 5.44 13.51
CA VAL A 89 8.25 4.24 14.20
C VAL A 89 7.79 4.57 15.62
N ASP A 90 8.59 5.31 16.39
CA ASP A 90 8.24 5.70 17.77
C ASP A 90 7.00 6.63 17.79
N MET A 91 6.86 7.50 16.79
CA MET A 91 5.68 8.37 16.66
C MET A 91 4.41 7.54 16.42
N ILE A 92 4.45 6.58 15.50
CA ILE A 92 3.31 5.72 15.19
C ILE A 92 2.99 4.81 16.37
N ALA A 93 4.00 4.25 17.04
CA ALA A 93 3.81 3.46 18.25
C ALA A 93 3.04 4.23 19.33
N ARG A 94 3.35 5.52 19.54
CA ARG A 94 2.61 6.37 20.48
C ARG A 94 1.15 6.61 20.07
N VAL A 95 0.86 6.63 18.77
CA VAL A 95 -0.52 6.75 18.26
C VAL A 95 -1.25 5.41 18.45
N HIS A 96 -0.65 4.29 18.05
CA HIS A 96 -1.25 2.95 18.22
C HIS A 96 -1.49 2.61 19.70
N ALA A 97 -0.61 3.04 20.62
CA ALA A 97 -0.82 2.84 22.07
C ALA A 97 -2.08 3.51 22.62
N ARG A 98 -2.68 4.47 21.90
CA ARG A 98 -3.93 5.14 22.26
C ARG A 98 -5.16 4.52 21.57
N VAL A 99 -4.94 3.58 20.65
CA VAL A 99 -5.98 2.89 19.91
C VAL A 99 -6.17 1.50 20.53
N SER A 100 -7.19 1.38 21.37
CA SER A 100 -7.72 0.09 21.81
C SER A 100 -8.89 -0.28 20.92
N GLY A 101 -8.93 -1.52 20.43
CA GLY A 101 -10.08 -2.04 19.69
C GLY A 101 -11.24 -2.38 20.63
N ALA A 102 -12.46 -2.36 20.08
CA ALA A 102 -13.71 -2.70 20.78
C ALA A 102 -13.70 -4.08 21.45
N LEU A 103 -12.88 -5.01 20.95
CA LEU A 103 -12.81 -6.41 21.39
C LEU A 103 -11.82 -6.64 22.54
N GLY A 104 -11.20 -5.57 23.09
CA GLY A 104 -10.18 -5.67 24.14
C GLY A 104 -8.77 -5.98 23.61
N GLU A 105 -8.67 -6.25 22.31
CA GLU A 105 -7.45 -6.34 21.52
C GLU A 105 -6.95 -4.92 21.18
N GLY A 106 -5.67 -4.65 21.42
CA GLY A 106 -5.04 -3.35 21.17
C GLY A 106 -4.50 -3.26 19.76
N ALA A 107 -4.30 -2.04 19.24
CA ALA A 107 -3.60 -1.86 17.95
C ALA A 107 -2.13 -2.36 17.95
N LEU A 108 -1.63 -2.87 19.08
CA LEU A 108 -0.31 -3.49 19.22
C LEU A 108 -0.37 -5.02 19.11
N ASP A 109 -1.54 -5.61 18.87
CA ASP A 109 -1.65 -7.06 18.75
C ASP A 109 -0.91 -7.57 17.50
N PRO A 110 -0.05 -8.59 17.64
CA PRO A 110 0.81 -9.05 16.56
C PRO A 110 0.07 -9.55 15.30
N ALA A 111 -1.09 -10.18 15.47
CA ALA A 111 -1.83 -10.78 14.36
C ALA A 111 -2.43 -9.74 13.41
N PRO A 112 -3.15 -8.70 13.89
CA PRO A 112 -3.55 -7.56 13.05
C PRO A 112 -2.37 -6.87 12.36
N GLN A 113 -1.23 -6.67 13.04
CA GLN A 113 -0.06 -6.04 12.43
C GLN A 113 0.59 -6.89 11.33
N LEU A 114 0.62 -8.21 11.50
CA LEU A 114 1.04 -9.14 10.46
C LEU A 114 0.13 -9.01 9.22
N TRP A 115 -1.18 -8.91 9.41
CA TRP A 115 -2.13 -8.74 8.30
C TRP A 115 -1.91 -7.40 7.57
N VAL A 116 -1.70 -6.31 8.31
CA VAL A 116 -1.35 -5.01 7.73
C VAL A 116 -0.09 -5.10 6.87
N ALA A 117 0.99 -5.70 7.37
CA ALA A 117 2.21 -5.88 6.60
C ALA A 117 2.02 -6.81 5.38
N ALA A 118 1.24 -7.88 5.55
CA ALA A 118 0.96 -8.85 4.49
C ALA A 118 0.20 -8.21 3.33
N THR A 119 -0.82 -7.41 3.61
CA THR A 119 -1.59 -6.68 2.59
C THR A 119 -0.73 -5.70 1.81
N LEU A 120 0.23 -5.01 2.47
CA LEU A 120 1.17 -4.12 1.78
C LEU A 120 2.08 -4.88 0.81
N TYR A 121 2.61 -6.04 1.21
CA TYR A 121 3.41 -6.88 0.30
C TYR A 121 2.56 -7.39 -0.86
N ALA A 122 1.43 -8.03 -0.58
CA ALA A 122 0.58 -8.67 -1.58
C ALA A 122 0.08 -7.68 -2.64
N THR A 123 -0.40 -6.50 -2.24
CA THR A 123 -0.86 -5.51 -3.21
C THR A 123 0.30 -4.81 -3.90
N GLY A 124 1.40 -4.53 -3.19
CA GLY A 124 2.58 -3.89 -3.76
C GLY A 124 3.22 -4.72 -4.86
N ILE A 125 3.47 -6.01 -4.60
CA ILE A 125 4.08 -6.92 -5.57
C ILE A 125 3.17 -7.18 -6.77
N SER A 126 1.87 -7.41 -6.52
CA SER A 126 0.88 -7.60 -7.59
C SER A 126 0.78 -6.38 -8.49
N ALA A 127 0.87 -5.17 -7.93
CA ALA A 127 0.73 -3.93 -8.69
C ALA A 127 1.97 -3.71 -9.54
N TYR A 128 3.14 -3.93 -8.93
CA TYR A 128 4.40 -3.88 -9.63
C TYR A 128 4.41 -4.84 -10.82
N GLU A 129 4.13 -6.13 -10.60
CA GLU A 129 4.20 -7.12 -11.68
C GLU A 129 3.15 -6.88 -12.77
N ARG A 130 1.98 -6.34 -12.40
CA ARG A 130 0.92 -6.01 -13.35
C ARG A 130 1.29 -4.87 -14.30
N PHE A 131 1.93 -3.81 -13.78
CA PHE A 131 2.17 -2.58 -14.54
C PHE A 131 3.61 -2.41 -15.01
N CYS A 132 4.58 -3.01 -14.32
CA CYS A 132 6.01 -2.97 -14.64
C CYS A 132 6.52 -4.28 -15.26
N GLY A 133 5.74 -5.36 -15.22
CA GLY A 133 6.12 -6.68 -15.72
C GLY A 133 6.58 -7.64 -14.62
N ALA A 134 6.50 -8.94 -14.90
CA ALA A 134 6.86 -10.00 -13.95
C ALA A 134 8.34 -9.93 -13.53
N ILE A 135 8.61 -10.23 -12.26
CA ILE A 135 9.97 -10.32 -11.74
C ILE A 135 10.51 -11.71 -12.10
N ALA A 136 11.39 -11.77 -13.10
CA ALA A 136 11.90 -13.03 -13.64
C ALA A 136 12.99 -13.67 -12.77
N ASP A 137 13.72 -12.86 -11.98
CA ASP A 137 14.77 -13.36 -11.09
C ASP A 137 14.17 -13.72 -9.72
N GLU A 138 14.17 -15.01 -9.42
CA GLU A 138 13.66 -15.54 -8.14
C GLU A 138 14.44 -15.01 -6.93
N ALA A 139 15.74 -14.74 -7.08
CA ALA A 139 16.56 -14.18 -6.00
C ALA A 139 16.21 -12.70 -5.74
N GLU A 140 15.91 -11.94 -6.79
CA GLU A 140 15.38 -10.57 -6.67
C GLU A 140 14.00 -10.59 -5.99
N HIS A 141 13.13 -11.52 -6.39
CA HIS A 141 11.79 -11.65 -5.82
C HIS A 141 11.84 -12.03 -4.33
N ASP A 142 12.71 -12.97 -3.95
CA ASP A 142 12.94 -13.34 -2.54
C ASP A 142 13.58 -12.18 -1.75
N GLY A 143 14.47 -11.41 -2.37
CA GLY A 143 15.06 -10.21 -1.76
C GLY A 143 14.01 -9.12 -1.46
N ILE A 144 13.10 -8.88 -2.40
CA ILE A 144 11.95 -7.97 -2.20
C ILE A 144 11.08 -8.49 -1.05
N TYR A 145 10.73 -9.78 -1.06
CA TYR A 145 9.94 -10.40 0.00
C TYR A 145 10.60 -10.25 1.39
N PHE A 146 11.90 -10.47 1.49
CA PHE A 146 12.65 -10.28 2.73
C PHE A 146 12.63 -8.82 3.19
N GLY A 147 12.71 -7.86 2.26
CA GLY A 147 12.57 -6.44 2.56
C GLY A 147 11.25 -6.09 3.27
N TYR A 148 10.16 -6.76 2.94
CA TYR A 148 8.87 -6.58 3.62
C TYR A 148 8.84 -7.12 5.05
N SER A 149 9.72 -8.07 5.42
CA SER A 149 9.85 -8.49 6.82
C SER A 149 10.33 -7.34 7.72
N ILE A 150 11.18 -6.45 7.20
CA ILE A 150 11.66 -5.25 7.90
C ILE A 150 10.50 -4.25 8.10
N LEU A 151 9.62 -4.13 7.10
CA LEU A 151 8.41 -3.31 7.20
C LEU A 151 7.45 -3.87 8.25
N ALA A 152 7.22 -5.19 8.25
CA ALA A 152 6.40 -5.88 9.25
C ALA A 152 6.91 -5.65 10.68
N CYS A 153 8.22 -5.81 10.91
CA CYS A 153 8.85 -5.50 12.19
C CYS A 153 8.70 -4.03 12.60
N SER A 154 8.75 -3.11 11.63
CA SER A 154 8.57 -1.67 11.89
C SER A 154 7.12 -1.33 12.27
N LEU A 155 6.16 -2.19 11.88
CA LEU A 155 4.76 -2.18 12.31
C LEU A 155 4.53 -2.96 13.62
N GLN A 156 5.61 -3.41 14.28
CA GLN A 156 5.60 -4.16 15.54
C GLN A 156 5.11 -5.61 15.43
N ALA A 157 5.01 -6.16 14.21
CA ALA A 157 4.87 -7.61 14.07
C ALA A 157 6.20 -8.29 14.49
N PRO A 158 6.17 -9.31 15.36
CA PRO A 158 7.35 -10.11 15.68
C PRO A 158 7.99 -10.70 14.43
N ALA A 159 9.33 -10.70 14.36
CA ALA A 159 10.06 -11.15 13.17
C ALA A 159 9.78 -12.62 12.81
N ASP A 160 9.52 -13.46 13.81
CA ASP A 160 9.20 -14.88 13.67
C ASP A 160 7.76 -15.14 13.21
N MET A 161 6.89 -14.14 13.24
CA MET A 161 5.54 -14.22 12.66
C MET A 161 5.51 -13.98 11.15
N TRP A 162 6.52 -13.32 10.59
CA TRP A 162 6.59 -13.15 9.13
C TRP A 162 6.81 -14.52 8.46
N PRO A 163 6.03 -14.89 7.43
CA PRO A 163 6.17 -16.22 6.84
C PRO A 163 7.59 -16.46 6.29
N PRO A 164 8.18 -17.64 6.47
CA PRO A 164 9.59 -17.86 6.15
C PRO A 164 9.89 -17.94 4.64
N SER A 165 8.86 -17.96 3.79
CA SER A 165 9.02 -17.96 2.33
C SER A 165 7.76 -17.44 1.65
N ARG A 166 7.88 -16.97 0.40
CA ARG A 166 6.74 -16.53 -0.44
C ARG A 166 5.65 -17.60 -0.55
N ARG A 167 6.03 -18.88 -0.65
CA ARG A 167 5.06 -19.99 -0.69
C ARG A 167 4.21 -20.08 0.59
N VAL A 168 4.85 -19.96 1.76
CA VAL A 168 4.12 -19.99 3.04
C VAL A 168 3.30 -18.71 3.22
N PHE A 169 3.82 -17.58 2.74
CA PHE A 169 3.12 -16.31 2.71
C PHE A 169 1.81 -16.40 1.93
N TRP A 170 1.85 -16.83 0.67
CA TRP A 170 0.63 -16.89 -0.15
C TRP A 170 -0.40 -17.84 0.43
N ALA A 171 0.03 -19.00 0.94
CA ALA A 171 -0.89 -19.90 1.65
C ALA A 171 -1.54 -19.25 2.89
N TYR A 172 -0.82 -18.40 3.63
CA TYR A 172 -1.40 -17.61 4.73
C TYR A 172 -2.36 -16.55 4.20
N PHE A 173 -1.95 -15.79 3.20
CA PHE A 173 -2.73 -14.70 2.61
C PHE A 173 -4.06 -15.21 2.05
N ASP A 174 -4.04 -16.30 1.28
CA ASP A 174 -5.24 -16.90 0.69
C ASP A 174 -6.23 -17.36 1.75
N ARG A 175 -5.75 -17.93 2.86
CA ARG A 175 -6.61 -18.31 3.99
C ARG A 175 -7.27 -17.10 4.65
N GLN A 176 -6.52 -16.01 4.81
CA GLN A 176 -7.08 -14.77 5.36
C GLN A 176 -8.11 -14.17 4.41
N VAL A 177 -7.80 -14.09 3.11
CA VAL A 177 -8.71 -13.60 2.06
C VAL A 177 -10.02 -14.39 2.04
N ALA A 178 -9.93 -15.73 2.12
CA ALA A 178 -11.10 -16.61 2.14
C ALA A 178 -11.99 -16.43 3.38
N ALA A 179 -11.44 -15.87 4.47
CA ALA A 179 -12.16 -15.63 5.72
C ALA A 179 -12.63 -14.16 5.88
N LEU A 180 -12.42 -13.30 4.88
CA LEU A 180 -12.76 -11.88 5.00
C LEU A 180 -14.28 -11.67 5.04
N GLU A 181 -14.70 -10.79 5.94
CA GLU A 181 -16.05 -10.25 5.96
C GLU A 181 -16.01 -8.75 5.59
N VAL A 182 -16.69 -8.40 4.49
CA VAL A 182 -16.80 -7.01 4.07
C VAL A 182 -17.88 -6.32 4.92
N THR A 183 -17.45 -5.46 5.84
CA THR A 183 -18.37 -4.73 6.72
C THR A 183 -18.92 -3.46 6.06
N GLN A 184 -20.08 -2.99 6.52
CA GLN A 184 -20.63 -1.70 6.06
C GLN A 184 -19.68 -0.53 6.33
N HIS A 185 -18.89 -0.60 7.42
CA HIS A 185 -17.87 0.41 7.71
C HIS A 185 -16.74 0.39 6.68
N ALA A 186 -16.22 -0.79 6.33
CA ALA A 186 -15.21 -0.94 5.29
C ALA A 186 -15.71 -0.41 3.93
N CYS A 187 -16.96 -0.68 3.56
CA CYS A 187 -17.59 -0.08 2.37
C CYS A 187 -17.68 1.44 2.45
N GLY A 188 -18.00 2.00 3.62
CA GLY A 188 -18.06 3.44 3.84
C GLY A 188 -16.71 4.11 3.63
N VAL A 189 -15.65 3.58 4.25
CA VAL A 189 -14.27 4.07 4.08
C VAL A 189 -13.80 3.87 2.64
N GLY A 190 -14.12 2.75 1.99
CA GLY A 190 -13.79 2.54 0.59
C GLY A 190 -14.45 3.57 -0.33
N ALA A 191 -15.73 3.89 -0.09
CA ALA A 191 -16.39 4.97 -0.80
C ALA A 191 -15.75 6.34 -0.55
N GLU A 192 -15.12 6.57 0.60
CA GLU A 192 -14.37 7.80 0.88
C GLU A 192 -13.00 7.85 0.17
N ILE A 193 -12.28 6.73 0.14
CA ILE A 193 -11.02 6.56 -0.61
C ILE A 193 -11.29 6.79 -2.10
N LEU A 194 -12.38 6.26 -2.64
CA LEU A 194 -12.75 6.44 -4.04
C LEU A 194 -13.21 7.86 -4.35
N ARG A 195 -13.76 8.57 -3.36
CA ARG A 195 -14.34 9.90 -3.55
C ARG A 195 -13.34 11.03 -3.51
N LEU A 196 -12.06 10.80 -3.18
CA LEU A 196 -10.99 11.81 -2.99
C LEU A 196 -11.43 13.20 -3.43
N ARG A 197 -12.16 13.93 -2.58
CA ARG A 197 -13.01 15.07 -3.02
C ARG A 197 -12.22 16.28 -3.53
N CYS A 198 -10.90 16.13 -3.65
CA CYS A 198 -9.95 17.10 -4.16
C CYS A 198 -9.19 16.61 -5.41
N ALA A 199 -9.44 15.40 -5.91
CA ALA A 199 -8.82 14.88 -7.14
C ALA A 199 -9.71 15.22 -8.36
N PRO A 200 -9.11 15.60 -9.51
CA PRO A 200 -9.82 15.75 -10.79
C PRO A 200 -10.62 14.49 -11.18
N GLU A 201 -11.77 14.63 -11.86
CA GLU A 201 -12.69 13.52 -12.19
C GLU A 201 -12.02 12.38 -12.99
N ASP A 202 -11.08 12.71 -13.89
CA ASP A 202 -10.28 11.76 -14.67
C ASP A 202 -9.35 10.90 -13.81
N VAL A 203 -8.80 11.48 -12.73
CA VAL A 203 -8.01 10.74 -11.73
C VAL A 203 -8.92 9.81 -10.92
N GLN A 204 -10.13 10.24 -10.59
CA GLN A 204 -11.11 9.42 -9.86
C GLN A 204 -11.52 8.19 -10.69
N GLU A 205 -11.84 8.37 -11.98
CA GLU A 205 -12.20 7.26 -12.88
C GLU A 205 -11.04 6.26 -13.05
N GLY A 206 -9.81 6.76 -13.24
CA GLY A 206 -8.61 5.92 -13.34
C GLY A 206 -8.34 5.10 -12.08
N MET A 207 -8.59 5.67 -10.90
CA MET A 207 -8.48 4.96 -9.62
C MET A 207 -9.57 3.91 -9.43
N ILE A 208 -10.83 4.22 -9.78
CA ILE A 208 -11.96 3.28 -9.68
C ILE A 208 -11.73 2.05 -10.58
N LEU A 209 -11.30 2.27 -11.83
CA LEU A 209 -10.96 1.19 -12.76
C LEU A 209 -9.80 0.33 -12.24
N SER A 210 -8.75 0.98 -11.72
CA SER A 210 -7.58 0.29 -11.19
C SER A 210 -7.91 -0.56 -9.95
N LEU A 211 -8.69 -0.04 -9.01
CA LEU A 211 -9.12 -0.75 -7.80
C LEU A 211 -10.08 -1.90 -8.12
N SER A 212 -10.94 -1.75 -9.12
CA SER A 212 -11.86 -2.80 -9.57
C SER A 212 -11.11 -3.96 -10.25
N VAL A 213 -10.12 -3.65 -11.09
CA VAL A 213 -9.22 -4.65 -11.70
C VAL A 213 -8.38 -5.36 -10.64
N PHE A 214 -7.96 -4.63 -9.60
CA PHE A 214 -7.19 -5.19 -8.48
C PHE A 214 -8.03 -6.11 -7.58
N ALA A 215 -9.26 -5.70 -7.25
CA ALA A 215 -10.19 -6.50 -6.46
C ALA A 215 -10.59 -7.81 -7.18
N LEU A 216 -10.73 -7.77 -8.50
CA LEU A 216 -10.96 -8.97 -9.32
C LEU A 216 -9.73 -9.89 -9.40
N ALA A 217 -8.51 -9.34 -9.36
CA ALA A 217 -7.26 -10.09 -9.42
C ALA A 217 -6.82 -10.71 -8.08
N LEU A 218 -7.39 -10.28 -6.96
CA LEU A 218 -7.17 -10.89 -5.63
C LEU A 218 -8.14 -12.04 -5.34
N VAL A 219 -9.13 -12.28 -6.21
CA VAL A 219 -10.21 -13.26 -6.04
C VAL A 219 -10.15 -14.39 -7.11
N VAL A 220 -9.16 -14.36 -8.01
CA VAL A 220 -8.90 -15.39 -9.04
C VAL A 220 -7.46 -15.85 -8.94
#